data_AF-A0A0S8E9V0-F1
#
_entry.id   AF-A0A0S8E9V0-F1
#
_cell.length_a   1.000
_cell.length_b   1.000
_cell.length_c   1.000
_cell.angle_alpha   90.00
_cell.angle_beta   90.00
_cell.angle_gamma   90.00
#
_symmetry.space_group_name_H-M   'P 1'
#
loop_
_entity.id
_entity.type
_entity.pdbx_description
1 polymer ?
#
loop_
_entity_poly.entity_id
_entity_poly.type
_entity_poly.pdbx_seq_one_letter_code
_entity_poly.pdbx_strand_id
1 'polypeptide(L)'
;TNCTIAANGAFGISSNAPTVVNTIVYHNGPDTGAPQIDSDSAIVSYSDVQGGWPGEGNIDADPLFVWLGHWSGAVGGPAGSSDGFWVSGDYHLRSQAGRWDQFFIQDWVQDWTTSPCVDAGDPDSDYSPEPAPNGGRTNMGAYGGTPQASKSLAG
;
A
#
# COMPACT_ATOMS: atom_id res chain seq x y z
N THR A 1 0.26 -13.81 0.31
CA THR A 1 -0.79 -12.94 0.91
C THR A 1 -0.35 -11.52 0.70
N ASN A 2 -1.20 -10.70 0.09
CA ASN A 2 -0.87 -9.31 -0.22
C ASN A 2 -1.14 -8.45 1.02
N CYS A 3 -0.19 -7.59 1.39
CA CYS A 3 -0.27 -6.75 2.58
C CYS A 3 0.13 -5.30 2.26
N THR A 4 -0.40 -4.35 3.04
CA THR A 4 0.13 -2.99 3.09
C THR A 4 0.63 -2.75 4.51
N ILE A 5 1.91 -2.43 4.64
CA ILE A 5 2.59 -2.13 5.89
C ILE A 5 3.10 -0.70 5.75
N ALA A 6 2.32 0.25 6.26
CA ALA A 6 2.60 1.66 6.05
C ALA A 6 2.34 2.51 7.28
N ALA A 7 3.07 3.63 7.36
CA ALA A 7 2.92 4.65 8.40
C ALA A 7 3.12 4.15 9.85
N ASN A 8 3.87 3.05 10.05
CA ASN A 8 4.31 2.66 11.39
C ASN A 8 5.34 3.66 11.91
N GLY A 9 5.31 3.98 13.21
CA GLY A 9 6.26 4.94 13.82
C GLY A 9 7.72 4.45 13.90
N ALA A 10 7.95 3.15 13.66
CA ALA A 10 9.26 2.51 13.64
C ALA A 10 9.40 1.66 12.36
N PHE A 11 9.91 0.43 12.47
CA PHE A 11 10.08 -0.46 11.33
C PHE A 11 8.75 -0.82 10.64
N GLY A 12 8.80 -1.11 9.34
CA GLY A 12 7.70 -1.79 8.65
C GLY A 12 7.64 -3.25 9.08
N ILE A 13 8.71 -3.99 8.78
CA ILE A 13 8.90 -5.40 9.14
C ILE A 13 10.18 -5.52 9.95
N SER A 14 10.13 -6.13 11.15
CA SER A 14 11.31 -6.58 11.88
C SER A 14 11.14 -8.07 12.16
N SER A 15 11.91 -8.90 11.45
CA SER A 15 11.80 -10.36 11.47
C SER A 15 13.09 -11.00 10.96
N ASN A 16 13.42 -12.19 11.44
CA ASN A 16 14.68 -12.86 11.08
C ASN A 16 14.74 -13.18 9.57
N ALA A 17 13.72 -13.86 9.04
CA ALA A 17 13.69 -14.32 7.65
C ALA A 17 12.26 -14.21 7.05
N PRO A 18 11.70 -13.00 6.92
CA PRO A 18 10.37 -12.83 6.35
C PRO A 18 10.36 -13.15 4.85
N THR A 19 9.28 -13.75 4.37
CA THR A 19 8.98 -13.84 2.93
C THR A 19 7.91 -12.81 2.62
N VAL A 20 8.21 -11.90 1.69
CA VAL A 20 7.38 -10.73 1.38
C VAL A 20 7.10 -10.75 -0.13
N VAL A 21 5.82 -10.89 -0.49
CA VAL A 21 5.37 -10.95 -1.89
C VAL A 21 4.12 -10.09 -2.05
N ASN A 22 3.97 -9.38 -3.18
CA ASN A 22 2.81 -8.53 -3.49
C ASN A 22 2.49 -7.51 -2.38
N THR A 23 3.51 -7.05 -1.68
CA THR A 23 3.34 -6.26 -0.47
C THR A 23 3.89 -4.87 -0.69
N ILE A 24 3.22 -3.87 -0.09
CA ILE A 24 3.74 -2.50 -0.05
C ILE A 24 4.27 -2.25 1.36
N VAL A 25 5.55 -1.88 1.47
CA VAL A 25 6.22 -1.50 2.72
C VAL A 25 6.76 -0.07 2.57
N TYR A 26 5.98 0.92 2.99
CA TYR A 26 6.23 2.31 2.64
C TYR A 26 5.84 3.28 3.77
N HIS A 27 6.52 4.41 3.91
CA HIS A 27 6.29 5.44 4.93
C HIS A 27 6.44 4.97 6.39
N ASN A 28 7.15 3.89 6.66
CA ASN A 28 7.45 3.48 8.04
C ASN A 28 8.67 4.24 8.58
N GLY A 29 8.67 4.49 9.87
CA GLY A 29 9.77 5.09 10.61
C GLY A 29 10.06 6.57 10.30
N PRO A 30 9.06 7.43 9.98
CA PRO A 30 9.33 8.79 9.50
C PRO A 30 10.13 9.64 10.51
N ASP A 31 9.89 9.44 11.81
CA ASP A 31 10.56 10.19 12.89
C ASP A 31 11.85 9.53 13.38
N THR A 32 11.98 8.21 13.15
CA THR A 32 13.09 7.40 13.68
C THR A 32 14.16 7.09 12.65
N GLY A 33 13.86 7.25 11.36
CA GLY A 33 14.71 6.78 10.26
C GLY A 33 14.84 5.26 10.21
N ALA A 34 13.95 4.53 10.88
CA ALA A 34 13.97 3.07 10.87
C ALA A 34 13.78 2.52 9.44
N PRO A 35 14.49 1.44 9.07
CA PRO A 35 14.34 0.83 7.77
C PRO A 35 12.94 0.24 7.58
N GLN A 36 12.51 0.13 6.33
CA GLN A 36 11.25 -0.51 5.97
C GLN A 36 11.24 -1.99 6.36
N ILE A 37 12.37 -2.67 6.15
CA ILE A 37 12.59 -4.06 6.51
C ILE A 37 13.91 -4.15 7.28
N ASP A 38 13.82 -4.61 8.52
CA ASP A 38 14.93 -4.91 9.42
C ASP A 38 15.14 -6.43 9.42
N SER A 39 15.97 -6.89 8.48
CA SER A 39 16.30 -8.31 8.27
C SER A 39 17.49 -8.46 7.33
N ASP A 40 18.41 -9.36 7.67
CA ASP A 40 19.54 -9.73 6.80
C ASP A 40 19.22 -10.93 5.90
N SER A 41 18.04 -11.55 6.04
CA SER A 41 17.67 -12.77 5.33
C SER A 41 16.25 -12.76 4.75
N ALA A 42 15.66 -11.57 4.60
CA ALA A 42 14.37 -11.41 3.96
C ALA A 42 14.43 -11.81 2.48
N ILE A 43 13.44 -12.60 2.06
CA ILE A 43 13.18 -12.89 0.64
C ILE A 43 12.00 -12.01 0.23
N VAL A 44 12.24 -11.08 -0.68
CA VAL A 44 11.24 -10.10 -1.11
C VAL A 44 11.13 -10.17 -2.63
N SER A 45 9.93 -10.34 -3.17
CA SER A 45 9.66 -10.29 -4.61
C SER A 45 8.35 -9.58 -4.88
N TYR A 46 8.21 -8.99 -6.08
CA TYR A 46 7.00 -8.31 -6.54
C TYR A 46 6.37 -7.39 -5.49
N SER A 47 7.21 -6.64 -4.79
CA SER A 47 6.82 -5.78 -3.68
C SER A 47 7.36 -4.37 -3.87
N ASP A 48 6.65 -3.38 -3.35
CA ASP A 48 7.06 -1.99 -3.35
C ASP A 48 7.64 -1.65 -1.99
N VAL A 49 8.94 -1.36 -1.92
CA VAL A 49 9.66 -1.12 -0.67
C VAL A 49 10.36 0.22 -0.75
N GLN A 50 10.00 1.14 0.13
CA GLN A 50 10.60 2.48 0.16
C GLN A 50 12.11 2.40 0.39
N GLY A 51 12.88 3.03 -0.50
CA GLY A 51 14.34 2.97 -0.50
C GLY A 51 14.92 1.73 -1.20
N GLY A 52 14.06 0.88 -1.75
CA GLY A 52 14.39 -0.31 -2.53
C GLY A 52 14.72 -1.55 -1.70
N TRP A 53 14.48 -2.72 -2.30
CA TRP A 53 14.93 -4.01 -1.76
C TRP A 53 15.30 -4.98 -2.89
N PRO A 54 16.43 -5.70 -2.80
CA PRO A 54 16.83 -6.65 -3.83
C PRO A 54 15.82 -7.79 -3.98
N GLY A 55 15.44 -8.10 -5.22
CA GLY A 55 14.53 -9.20 -5.53
C GLY A 55 13.83 -9.02 -6.87
N GLU A 56 13.29 -10.10 -7.40
CA GLU A 56 12.58 -10.08 -8.68
C GLU A 56 11.31 -9.23 -8.58
N GLY A 57 11.10 -8.33 -9.54
CA GLY A 57 9.88 -7.53 -9.65
C GLY A 57 9.66 -6.51 -8.54
N ASN A 58 10.60 -6.33 -7.61
CA ASN A 58 10.50 -5.29 -6.60
C ASN A 58 10.66 -3.90 -7.23
N ILE A 59 9.94 -2.94 -6.67
CA ILE A 59 10.00 -1.53 -7.05
C ILE A 59 10.22 -0.65 -5.81
N ASP A 60 10.63 0.59 -6.07
CA ASP A 60 10.71 1.68 -5.08
C ASP A 60 10.06 2.90 -5.73
N ALA A 61 8.76 3.04 -5.52
CA ALA A 61 7.99 4.14 -6.07
C ALA A 61 6.88 4.54 -5.10
N ASP A 62 6.46 5.82 -5.13
CA ASP A 62 5.33 6.24 -4.30
C ASP A 62 4.09 5.37 -4.63
N PRO A 63 3.50 4.65 -3.65
CA PRO A 63 2.37 3.78 -3.90
C PRO A 63 1.10 4.54 -4.25
N LEU A 64 1.07 5.88 -4.09
CA LEU A 64 -0.06 6.74 -4.39
C LEU A 64 -1.34 6.25 -3.69
N PHE A 65 -1.26 5.98 -2.39
CA PHE A 65 -2.44 5.76 -1.57
C PHE A 65 -3.36 6.98 -1.61
N VAL A 66 -4.67 6.77 -1.47
CA VAL A 66 -5.59 7.92 -1.40
C VAL A 66 -5.38 8.73 -0.14
N TRP A 67 -5.23 8.06 1.01
CA TRP A 67 -5.03 8.74 2.28
C TRP A 67 -4.27 7.88 3.29
N LEU A 68 -3.25 8.44 3.95
CA LEU A 68 -2.56 7.77 5.05
C LEU A 68 -3.34 7.92 6.35
N GLY A 69 -3.41 6.83 7.14
CA GLY A 69 -3.94 6.92 8.49
C GLY A 69 -3.07 7.83 9.36
N HIS A 70 -3.68 8.61 10.25
CA HIS A 70 -2.94 9.50 11.13
C HIS A 70 -3.68 9.71 12.46
N TRP A 71 -2.94 10.10 13.49
CA TRP A 71 -3.51 10.62 14.72
C TRP A 71 -3.95 12.06 14.50
N SER A 72 -5.25 12.32 14.60
CA SER A 72 -5.76 13.68 14.70
C SER A 72 -5.57 14.15 16.15
N GLY A 73 -4.68 15.12 16.37
CA GLY A 73 -4.59 15.82 17.65
C GLY A 73 -5.75 16.80 17.79
N ALA A 74 -6.33 16.95 18.98
CA ALA A 74 -7.51 17.78 19.17
C ALA A 74 -7.41 19.14 18.47
N VAL A 75 -8.43 19.43 17.66
CA VAL A 75 -8.77 20.79 17.29
C VAL A 75 -9.00 21.59 18.59
N GLY A 76 -7.98 22.31 19.03
CA GLY A 76 -8.01 23.25 20.16
C GLY A 76 -7.43 22.78 21.50
N GLY A 77 -6.82 21.59 21.58
CA GLY A 77 -6.18 21.11 22.82
C GLY A 77 -4.70 21.53 22.95
N PRO A 78 -4.14 21.68 24.16
CA PRO A 78 -2.71 21.90 24.33
C PRO A 78 -1.91 20.68 23.84
N ALA A 79 -0.74 20.92 23.26
CA ALA A 79 0.16 19.85 22.79
C ALA A 79 0.42 18.84 23.92
N GLY A 80 0.01 17.58 23.70
CA GLY A 80 0.05 16.51 24.71
C GLY A 80 -1.31 16.14 25.32
N SER A 81 -2.42 16.70 24.86
CA SER A 81 -3.75 16.22 25.23
C SER A 81 -4.00 14.81 24.68
N SER A 82 -4.41 13.88 25.54
CA SER A 82 -4.74 12.48 25.22
C SER A 82 -6.10 12.32 24.52
N ASP A 83 -6.61 13.40 23.94
CA ASP A 83 -7.89 13.47 23.22
C ASP A 83 -7.73 13.26 21.71
N GLY A 84 -6.51 12.96 21.27
CA GLY A 84 -6.29 12.52 19.91
C GLY A 84 -7.14 11.29 19.60
N PHE A 85 -7.56 11.16 18.35
CA PHE A 85 -8.20 9.94 17.86
C PHE A 85 -7.53 9.52 16.55
N TRP A 86 -7.46 8.21 16.34
CA TRP A 86 -6.95 7.67 15.10
C TRP A 86 -7.97 7.89 13.98
N VAL A 87 -7.54 8.55 12.91
CA VAL A 87 -8.26 8.65 11.64
C VAL A 87 -7.74 7.53 10.75
N SER A 88 -8.60 6.56 10.44
CA SER A 88 -8.26 5.47 9.53
C SER A 88 -7.89 5.99 8.14
N GLY A 89 -6.81 5.43 7.59
CA GLY A 89 -6.39 5.70 6.22
C GLY A 89 -7.25 4.99 5.19
N ASP A 90 -7.03 5.37 3.94
CA ASP A 90 -7.54 4.69 2.76
C ASP A 90 -6.40 4.30 1.82
N TYR A 91 -6.05 3.02 1.90
CA TYR A 91 -4.88 2.45 1.24
C TYR A 91 -5.18 1.82 -0.12
N HIS A 92 -6.36 2.01 -0.72
CA HIS A 92 -6.47 1.66 -2.14
C HIS A 92 -5.62 2.62 -2.98
N LEU A 93 -5.06 2.07 -4.05
CA LEU A 93 -4.15 2.74 -4.94
C LEU A 93 -4.91 3.71 -5.85
N ARG A 94 -4.39 4.91 -6.08
CA ARG A 94 -5.01 5.81 -7.06
C ARG A 94 -4.99 5.20 -8.46
N SER A 95 -6.07 5.40 -9.22
CA SER A 95 -6.18 4.92 -10.59
C SER A 95 -7.02 5.82 -11.48
N GLN A 96 -6.49 6.17 -12.65
CA GLN A 96 -7.25 6.86 -13.70
C GLN A 96 -8.38 6.00 -14.27
N ALA A 97 -8.29 4.67 -14.15
CA ALA A 97 -9.32 3.74 -14.63
C ALA A 97 -10.41 3.45 -13.59
N GLY A 98 -10.15 3.76 -12.33
CA GLY A 98 -11.11 3.65 -11.26
C GLY A 98 -10.52 2.98 -10.03
N ARG A 99 -10.72 3.62 -8.89
CA ARG A 99 -10.45 3.10 -7.56
C ARG A 99 -11.75 2.95 -6.79
N TRP A 100 -11.87 1.91 -5.96
CA TRP A 100 -13.01 1.76 -5.08
C TRP A 100 -13.02 2.82 -3.97
N ASP A 101 -14.12 3.55 -3.81
CA ASP A 101 -14.35 4.44 -2.67
C ASP A 101 -15.37 3.82 -1.72
N GLN A 102 -14.86 3.19 -0.66
CA GLN A 102 -15.70 2.55 0.36
C GLN A 102 -16.36 3.52 1.33
N PHE A 103 -15.90 4.77 1.42
CA PHE A 103 -16.26 5.68 2.52
C PHE A 103 -17.30 6.73 2.14
N PHE A 104 -17.24 7.29 0.93
CA PHE A 104 -18.14 8.38 0.57
C PHE A 104 -19.28 7.94 -0.35
N ILE A 105 -18.97 7.24 -1.44
CA ILE A 105 -19.97 6.94 -2.48
C ILE A 105 -20.25 5.45 -2.71
N GLN A 106 -19.41 4.53 -2.17
CA GLN A 106 -19.50 3.08 -2.41
C GLN A 106 -19.52 2.73 -3.90
N ASP A 107 -18.68 3.41 -4.67
CA ASP A 107 -18.57 3.27 -6.12
C ASP A 107 -17.13 3.56 -6.59
N TRP A 108 -16.91 3.40 -7.90
CA TRP A 108 -15.63 3.64 -8.57
C TRP A 108 -15.40 5.12 -8.84
N VAL A 109 -14.28 5.66 -8.34
CA VAL A 109 -13.83 7.04 -8.59
C VAL A 109 -12.59 7.03 -9.46
N GLN A 110 -12.51 7.94 -10.43
CA GLN A 110 -11.33 8.12 -11.25
C GLN A 110 -10.39 9.16 -10.64
N ASP A 111 -9.12 8.82 -10.55
CA ASP A 111 -8.05 9.71 -10.13
C ASP A 111 -7.35 10.39 -11.32
N TRP A 112 -6.50 11.37 -11.03
CA TRP A 112 -5.66 12.03 -12.05
C TRP A 112 -4.38 11.28 -12.38
N THR A 113 -4.05 10.24 -11.59
CA THR A 113 -2.83 9.46 -11.71
C THR A 113 -3.10 8.00 -11.39
N THR A 114 -2.28 7.11 -11.92
CA THR A 114 -2.33 5.67 -11.66
C THR A 114 -1.09 5.27 -10.88
N SER A 115 -1.29 4.58 -9.76
CA SER A 115 -0.21 4.06 -8.94
C SER A 115 0.67 3.09 -9.74
N PRO A 116 2.01 3.13 -9.55
CA PRO A 116 2.91 2.14 -10.12
C PRO A 116 2.70 0.73 -9.54
N CYS A 117 1.96 0.61 -8.44
CA CYS A 117 1.64 -0.65 -7.79
C CYS A 117 0.40 -1.36 -8.39
N VAL A 118 -0.28 -0.72 -9.36
CA VAL A 118 -1.36 -1.34 -10.13
C VAL A 118 -0.76 -2.31 -11.15
N ASP A 119 -1.30 -3.53 -11.24
CA ASP A 119 -0.87 -4.64 -12.10
C ASP A 119 0.63 -5.01 -11.96
N ALA A 120 1.20 -4.79 -10.77
CA ALA A 120 2.64 -4.92 -10.53
C ALA A 120 3.04 -6.14 -9.69
N GLY A 121 2.09 -6.87 -9.12
CA GLY A 121 2.33 -8.05 -8.29
C GLY A 121 2.87 -9.26 -9.05
N ASP A 122 3.02 -10.39 -8.40
CA ASP A 122 3.56 -11.62 -8.95
C ASP A 122 2.69 -12.12 -10.13
N PRO A 123 3.26 -12.33 -11.34
CA PRO A 123 2.54 -12.84 -12.50
C PRO A 123 1.83 -14.17 -12.28
N ASP A 124 2.29 -15.00 -11.33
CA ASP A 124 1.68 -16.28 -11.01
C ASP A 124 0.54 -16.16 -9.97
N SER A 125 0.32 -14.98 -9.39
CA SER A 125 -0.76 -14.74 -8.45
C SER A 125 -2.12 -14.64 -9.16
N ASP A 126 -3.15 -15.17 -8.51
CA ASP A 126 -4.53 -15.08 -9.00
C ASP A 126 -5.02 -13.63 -8.96
N TYR A 127 -5.28 -13.08 -10.15
CA TYR A 127 -5.85 -11.75 -10.35
C TYR A 127 -7.35 -11.80 -10.66
N SER A 128 -7.94 -12.99 -10.82
CA SER A 128 -9.35 -13.15 -11.20
C SER A 128 -10.37 -12.49 -10.26
N PRO A 129 -10.09 -12.28 -8.96
CA PRO A 129 -10.98 -11.51 -8.09
C PRO A 129 -10.95 -10.00 -8.36
N GLU A 130 -9.91 -9.49 -9.02
CA GLU A 130 -9.77 -8.05 -9.30
C GLU A 130 -10.73 -7.61 -10.41
N PRO A 131 -11.37 -6.44 -10.29
CA PRO A 131 -12.36 -5.98 -11.24
C PRO A 131 -11.71 -5.54 -12.55
N ALA A 132 -12.31 -5.92 -13.68
CA ALA A 132 -11.83 -5.49 -14.98
C ALA A 132 -12.04 -3.98 -15.22
N PRO A 133 -11.17 -3.33 -16.02
CA PRO A 133 -9.86 -3.82 -16.51
C PRO A 133 -8.81 -3.97 -15.38
N ASN A 134 -8.06 -5.09 -15.38
CA ASN A 134 -7.08 -5.48 -14.35
C ASN A 134 -5.73 -5.95 -14.93
N GLY A 135 -5.45 -5.61 -16.20
CA GLY A 135 -4.20 -5.90 -16.91
C GLY A 135 -3.71 -7.35 -16.99
N GLY A 136 -4.47 -8.32 -16.48
CA GLY A 136 -4.02 -9.70 -16.35
C GLY A 136 -2.96 -9.92 -15.27
N ARG A 137 -2.84 -9.04 -14.28
CA ARG A 137 -1.84 -9.15 -13.20
C ARG A 137 -2.35 -8.53 -11.92
N THR A 138 -2.07 -9.15 -10.77
CA THR A 138 -2.57 -8.64 -9.49
C THR A 138 -1.90 -7.32 -9.10
N ASN A 139 -2.64 -6.41 -8.48
CA ASN A 139 -2.07 -5.25 -7.81
C ASN A 139 -1.20 -5.66 -6.61
N MET A 140 -0.22 -4.84 -6.25
CA MET A 140 0.45 -4.96 -4.95
C MET A 140 -0.41 -4.35 -3.83
N GLY A 141 -0.13 -4.73 -2.59
CA GLY A 141 -0.76 -4.13 -1.40
C GLY A 141 -2.03 -4.84 -0.95
N ALA A 142 -2.59 -4.37 0.17
CA ALA A 142 -3.69 -5.01 0.89
C ALA A 142 -4.95 -5.29 0.06
N TYR A 143 -5.17 -4.51 -1.01
CA TYR A 143 -6.32 -4.66 -1.90
C TYR A 143 -6.02 -5.48 -3.16
N GLY A 144 -4.77 -5.82 -3.44
CA GLY A 144 -4.42 -6.72 -4.53
C GLY A 144 -5.02 -8.11 -4.32
N GLY A 145 -5.54 -8.69 -5.40
CA GLY A 145 -6.22 -9.97 -5.42
C GLY A 145 -7.63 -9.90 -4.82
N THR A 146 -8.22 -8.71 -4.71
CA THR A 146 -9.55 -8.52 -4.10
C THR A 146 -10.54 -7.84 -5.05
N PRO A 147 -11.87 -7.97 -4.82
CA PRO A 147 -12.89 -7.25 -5.59
C PRO A 147 -12.83 -5.72 -5.50
N GLN A 148 -12.03 -5.18 -4.57
CA GLN A 148 -11.85 -3.73 -4.38
C GLN A 148 -10.54 -3.23 -4.99
N ALA A 149 -9.75 -4.12 -5.59
CA ALA A 149 -8.50 -3.77 -6.26
C ALA A 149 -8.74 -2.65 -7.30
N SER A 150 -7.78 -1.74 -7.40
CA SER A 150 -7.89 -0.60 -8.32
C SER A 150 -7.72 -1.08 -9.76
N LYS A 151 -8.52 -0.53 -10.67
CA LYS A 151 -8.53 -0.93 -12.07
C LYS A 151 -7.29 -0.38 -12.78
N SER A 152 -6.90 -0.98 -13.90
CA SER A 152 -5.89 -0.43 -14.80
C SER A 152 -6.49 0.21 -16.03
N LEU A 153 -5.74 1.09 -16.70
CA LEU A 153 -6.20 1.62 -17.99
C LEU A 153 -6.39 0.45 -18.94
N ALA A 154 -7.50 0.43 -19.70
CA ALA A 154 -7.70 -0.60 -20.70
C ALA A 154 -6.49 -0.59 -21.67
N GLY A 155 -5.79 -1.73 -21.73
CA GLY A 155 -4.67 -1.96 -22.65
C GLY A 155 -5.11 -2.02 -24.11
#